data_AF-A0A3D1UYM5-F1
#
_entry.id   AF-A0A3D1UYM5-F1
#
_cell.length_a   1.000
_cell.length_b   1.000
_cell.length_c   1.000
_cell.angle_alpha   90.00
_cell.angle_beta   90.00
_cell.angle_gamma   90.00
#
_symmetry.space_group_name_H-M   'P 1'
#
loop_
_entity.id
_entity.type
_entity.pdbx_description
1 polymer ?
#
loop_
_entity_poly.entity_id
_entity_poly.type
_entity_poly.pdbx_seq_one_letter_code
_entity_poly.pdbx_strand_id
1 'polypeptide(L)'
;MFNRNHVIASIREIRYSLNGITQKQWITCGTVFATVYLLSAIYILFRPGNYIEPGTLCPFIITAAIYSAALSCALIRRDAWARMIYFAFPPVLLFCEWLNFSPIEQFYSVCQLYFAMLLAVWCWGTDAVCGDLLGRIHRTLRVLPTLILGFLLYLLPLTIIAHHIANGRKFTYDSIQAVYQTELAEGLYYFLTHFFCLLLFVLLLLAAAGLFLLNRIGTPRRNSRAFSCILVLMLLCLSPALYGELTGIDALNRTKVLFTDSLQYFAVIEQYAASGAARRKAVERHVVKNSGSDGIYVLIIGESHNKNHCSAYGYGLDTTPFMKAAAREPGFILMKNAFSCHVQTMQVISYLLTAHNQYIRQEDGVAPSIFDVLKYCSCHTVFLSNQYPHGRFDSPVAALASGADKCIWLNTMEDFILWRARPDEALLEPFSQQLNSKRAFIVLHLMGNHGPYARRYPAGFGDNLAWSAYDKSILYVDGILEKIFSLLRKNPYVKAAVYLSDHSEKPGVGHGADAYEQEIAEIPMLLYLSESLRKERPGLEETLRSNADCIFTNDLTFELLLDLMGIKHTFGSPQTRIALPSYDMPFDKARTLLGARKLDGAEIRRR
;
A
#
# COMPACT_ATOMS: atom_id res chain seq x y z
N MET A 1 45.97 10.86 -48.66
CA MET A 1 45.77 12.31 -48.90
C MET A 1 44.37 12.69 -48.43
N PHE A 2 44.23 13.22 -47.22
CA PHE A 2 42.96 13.80 -46.77
C PHE A 2 42.66 15.03 -47.64
N ASN A 3 41.57 14.98 -48.39
CA ASN A 3 41.19 16.06 -49.29
C ASN A 3 40.86 17.31 -48.44
N ARG A 4 41.80 18.26 -48.42
CA ARG A 4 41.72 19.52 -47.67
C ARG A 4 40.44 20.29 -47.99
N ASN A 5 39.87 20.10 -49.18
CA ASN A 5 38.61 20.69 -49.59
C ASN A 5 37.39 20.09 -48.87
N HIS A 6 37.44 18.82 -48.46
CA HIS A 6 36.35 18.18 -47.71
C HIS A 6 36.29 18.66 -46.25
N VAL A 7 37.46 18.85 -45.62
CA VAL A 7 37.55 19.39 -44.25
C VAL A 7 37.13 20.87 -44.24
N ILE A 8 37.53 21.64 -45.25
CA ILE A 8 37.14 23.06 -45.40
C ILE A 8 35.63 23.19 -45.72
N ALA A 9 35.03 22.26 -46.47
CA ALA A 9 33.60 22.23 -46.71
C ALA A 9 32.80 21.93 -45.42
N SER A 10 33.23 20.96 -44.63
CA SER A 10 32.63 20.65 -43.32
C SER A 10 32.78 21.79 -42.31
N ILE A 11 33.93 22.48 -42.30
CA ILE A 11 34.15 23.66 -41.44
C ILE A 11 33.33 24.86 -41.94
N ARG A 12 33.11 25.02 -43.26
CA ARG A 12 32.22 26.05 -43.82
C ARG A 12 30.75 25.76 -43.52
N GLU A 13 30.28 24.51 -43.54
CA GLU A 13 28.93 24.14 -43.07
C GLU A 13 28.74 24.47 -41.59
N ILE A 14 29.75 24.23 -40.75
CA ILE A 14 29.72 24.58 -39.32
C ILE A 14 29.73 26.10 -39.11
N ARG A 15 30.51 26.87 -39.89
CA ARG A 15 30.51 28.35 -39.85
C ARG A 15 29.21 28.97 -40.35
N TYR A 16 28.60 28.42 -41.41
CA TYR A 16 27.27 28.85 -41.88
C TYR A 16 26.15 28.51 -40.88
N SER A 17 26.32 27.44 -40.10
CA SER A 17 25.39 27.08 -39.03
C SER A 17 25.38 28.06 -37.85
N LEU A 18 26.48 28.77 -37.58
CA LEU A 18 26.58 29.74 -36.48
C LEU A 18 26.18 31.17 -36.90
N ASN A 19 26.38 31.54 -38.18
CA ASN A 19 25.88 32.80 -38.76
C ASN A 19 24.42 32.73 -39.26
N GLY A 20 23.73 31.60 -39.06
CA GLY A 20 22.39 31.33 -39.60
C GLY A 20 21.23 31.52 -38.61
N ILE A 21 21.48 32.01 -37.39
CA ILE A 21 20.42 32.24 -36.39
C ILE A 21 19.78 33.61 -36.66
N THR A 22 18.54 33.59 -37.16
CA THR A 22 17.74 34.80 -37.39
C THR A 22 17.48 35.54 -36.08
N GLN A 23 17.30 36.87 -36.15
CA GLN A 23 16.91 37.70 -34.99
C GLN A 23 15.68 37.12 -34.26
N LYS A 24 14.72 36.56 -35.00
CA LYS A 24 13.54 35.89 -34.44
C LYS A 24 13.87 34.65 -33.61
N GLN A 25 14.86 33.86 -34.01
CA GLN A 25 15.32 32.70 -33.25
C GLN A 25 16.06 33.13 -31.97
N TRP A 26 16.87 34.19 -32.03
CA TRP A 26 17.51 34.76 -30.84
C TRP A 26 16.48 35.28 -29.83
N ILE A 27 15.48 36.01 -30.30
CA ILE A 27 14.36 36.47 -29.45
C ILE A 27 13.65 35.27 -28.83
N THR A 28 13.36 34.23 -29.62
CA THR A 28 12.70 33.00 -29.11
C THR A 28 13.51 32.37 -27.98
N CYS A 29 14.83 32.17 -28.17
CA CYS A 29 15.69 31.62 -27.13
C CYS A 29 15.69 32.52 -25.88
N GLY A 30 15.91 33.82 -26.04
CA GLY A 30 15.92 34.77 -24.92
C GLY A 30 14.61 34.77 -24.12
N THR A 31 13.47 34.77 -24.80
CA THR A 31 12.15 34.69 -24.16
C THR A 31 11.94 33.38 -23.41
N VAL A 32 12.32 32.24 -24.00
CA VAL A 32 12.21 30.93 -23.34
C VAL A 32 13.05 30.88 -22.07
N PHE A 33 14.31 31.28 -22.14
CA PHE A 33 15.18 31.33 -20.96
C PHE A 33 14.59 32.26 -19.88
N ALA A 34 14.25 33.51 -20.22
CA ALA A 34 13.68 34.44 -19.25
C ALA A 34 12.42 33.88 -18.59
N THR A 35 11.54 33.23 -19.36
CA THR A 35 10.28 32.67 -18.86
C THR A 35 10.52 31.48 -17.92
N VAL A 36 11.38 30.52 -18.30
CA VAL A 36 11.66 29.34 -17.48
C VAL A 36 12.27 29.73 -16.13
N TYR A 37 13.24 30.65 -16.14
CA TYR A 37 13.88 31.11 -14.90
C TYR A 37 12.92 31.95 -14.04
N LEU A 38 12.13 32.85 -14.64
CA LEU A 38 11.15 33.65 -13.91
C LEU A 38 10.08 32.78 -13.24
N LEU A 39 9.48 31.84 -13.98
CA LEU A 39 8.45 30.95 -13.43
C LEU A 39 9.00 30.05 -12.33
N SER A 40 10.24 29.56 -12.48
CA SER A 40 10.90 28.76 -11.44
C SER A 40 11.20 29.58 -10.19
N ALA A 41 11.68 30.82 -10.35
CA ALA A 41 11.92 31.73 -9.23
C ALA A 41 10.63 32.07 -8.49
N ILE A 42 9.55 32.40 -9.22
CA ILE A 42 8.22 32.60 -8.66
C ILE A 42 7.79 31.35 -7.88
N TYR A 43 7.86 30.17 -8.48
CA TYR A 43 7.48 28.93 -7.83
C TYR A 43 8.18 28.72 -6.48
N ILE A 44 9.51 28.90 -6.44
CA ILE A 44 10.33 28.71 -5.23
C ILE A 44 10.02 29.78 -4.17
N LEU A 45 9.94 31.05 -4.57
CA LEU A 45 9.72 32.19 -3.65
C LEU A 45 8.37 32.12 -2.91
N PHE A 46 7.34 31.57 -3.56
CA PHE A 46 6.01 31.40 -2.97
C PHE A 46 5.86 30.11 -2.16
N ARG A 47 6.92 29.32 -1.95
CA ARG A 47 6.90 28.16 -1.05
C ARG A 47 7.30 28.56 0.38
N PRO A 48 6.67 27.97 1.42
CA PRO A 48 7.06 28.17 2.81
C PRO A 48 8.45 27.60 3.11
N GLY A 49 9.08 28.13 4.17
CA GLY A 49 10.47 27.83 4.52
C GLY A 49 11.44 28.92 4.05
N ASN A 50 12.67 28.87 4.55
CA ASN A 50 13.74 29.82 4.25
C ASN A 50 15.08 29.12 3.96
N TYR A 51 15.02 27.81 3.69
CA TYR A 51 16.19 26.96 3.47
C TYR A 51 16.10 26.29 2.11
N ILE A 52 17.18 26.44 1.34
CA ILE A 52 17.45 25.71 0.10
C ILE A 52 18.75 24.95 0.34
N GLU A 53 18.76 23.67 0.00
CA GLU A 53 19.97 22.86 0.12
C GLU A 53 21.07 23.40 -0.79
N PRO A 54 22.24 23.82 -0.27
CA PRO A 54 23.28 24.45 -1.09
C PRO A 54 23.75 23.59 -2.27
N GLY A 55 23.72 22.27 -2.13
CA GLY A 55 24.11 21.32 -3.18
C GLY A 55 23.15 21.26 -4.38
N THR A 56 21.92 21.78 -4.26
CA THR A 56 20.86 21.60 -5.26
C THR A 56 20.75 22.77 -6.25
N LEU A 57 21.29 23.94 -5.89
CA LEU A 57 21.15 25.17 -6.67
C LEU A 57 21.92 25.13 -8.00
N CYS A 58 23.17 24.65 -7.98
CA CYS A 58 23.98 24.52 -9.19
C CYS A 58 23.38 23.51 -10.20
N PRO A 59 22.99 22.28 -9.79
CA PRO A 59 22.26 21.36 -10.65
C PRO A 59 20.98 21.97 -11.25
N PHE A 60 20.20 22.70 -10.45
CA PHE A 60 19.01 23.39 -10.93
C PHE A 60 19.32 24.43 -12.01
N ILE A 61 20.30 25.32 -11.81
CA ILE A 61 20.65 26.35 -12.79
C ILE A 61 21.09 25.71 -14.12
N ILE A 62 21.91 24.65 -14.05
CA ILE A 62 22.41 23.95 -15.24
C ILE A 62 21.26 23.26 -15.97
N THR A 63 20.40 22.54 -15.27
CA THR A 63 19.28 21.82 -15.89
C THR A 63 18.21 22.75 -16.45
N ALA A 64 17.93 23.89 -15.79
CA ALA A 64 17.06 24.92 -16.33
C ALA A 64 17.59 25.52 -17.63
N ALA A 65 18.91 25.70 -17.75
CA ALA A 65 19.55 26.17 -18.99
C ALA A 65 19.40 25.12 -20.11
N ILE A 66 19.68 23.85 -19.81
CA ILE A 66 19.57 22.75 -20.78
C ILE A 66 18.11 22.57 -21.23
N TYR A 67 17.16 22.62 -20.29
CA TYR A 67 15.72 22.58 -20.57
C TYR A 67 15.28 23.72 -21.48
N SER A 68 15.72 24.95 -21.18
CA SER A 68 15.43 26.13 -21.98
C SER A 68 16.00 26.01 -23.40
N ALA A 69 17.22 25.47 -23.55
CA ALA A 69 17.84 25.22 -24.84
C ALA A 69 17.08 24.14 -25.65
N ALA A 70 16.68 23.04 -25.01
CA ALA A 70 15.90 21.98 -25.63
C ALA A 70 14.52 22.47 -26.10
N LEU A 71 13.80 23.22 -25.26
CA LEU A 71 12.51 23.81 -25.60
C LEU A 71 12.64 24.82 -26.76
N SER A 72 13.65 25.68 -26.71
CA SER A 72 13.95 26.63 -27.79
C SER A 72 14.21 25.91 -29.11
N CYS A 73 15.03 24.85 -29.08
CA CYS A 73 15.30 24.01 -30.24
C CYS A 73 14.01 23.42 -30.82
N ALA A 74 13.17 22.86 -29.96
CA ALA A 74 11.93 22.23 -30.39
C ALA A 74 10.92 23.23 -31.00
N LEU A 75 10.78 24.44 -30.42
CA LEU A 75 9.95 25.53 -30.94
C LEU A 75 10.46 26.10 -32.28
N ILE A 76 11.78 26.14 -32.47
CA ILE A 76 12.41 26.61 -33.71
C ILE A 76 12.24 25.58 -34.83
N ARG A 77 12.37 24.28 -34.52
CA ARG A 77 12.36 23.22 -35.52
C ARG A 77 10.98 22.95 -36.14
N ARG A 78 9.91 23.03 -35.33
CA ARG A 78 8.50 22.89 -35.75
C ARG A 78 8.19 21.62 -36.56
N ASP A 79 8.91 20.53 -36.29
CA ASP A 79 8.88 19.32 -37.11
C ASP A 79 8.19 18.12 -36.44
N ALA A 80 7.89 18.20 -35.14
CA ALA A 80 7.20 17.18 -34.35
C ALA A 80 6.54 17.81 -33.11
N TRP A 81 5.41 18.51 -33.31
CA TRP A 81 4.73 19.24 -32.23
C TRP A 81 4.27 18.36 -31.07
N ALA A 82 4.01 17.08 -31.32
CA ALA A 82 3.68 16.12 -30.26
C ALA A 82 4.76 16.03 -29.17
N ARG A 83 6.04 16.27 -29.51
CA ARG A 83 7.15 16.28 -28.54
C ARG A 83 7.09 17.45 -27.55
N MET A 84 6.18 18.41 -27.75
CA MET A 84 5.93 19.47 -26.76
C MET A 84 5.40 18.92 -25.44
N ILE A 85 4.81 17.72 -25.45
CA ILE A 85 4.29 17.08 -24.24
C ILE A 85 5.36 16.93 -23.15
N TYR A 86 6.62 16.70 -23.48
CA TYR A 86 7.68 16.57 -22.47
C TYR A 86 7.93 17.86 -21.69
N PHE A 87 7.78 19.02 -22.34
CA PHE A 87 7.97 20.32 -21.72
C PHE A 87 6.74 20.78 -20.89
N ALA A 88 5.63 20.03 -20.94
CA ALA A 88 4.53 20.21 -20.00
C ALA A 88 4.74 19.41 -18.70
N PHE A 89 5.73 18.52 -18.65
CA PHE A 89 5.90 17.61 -17.50
C PHE A 89 6.28 18.32 -16.20
N PRO A 90 7.23 19.29 -16.18
CA PRO A 90 7.57 19.99 -14.94
C PRO A 90 6.36 20.62 -14.23
N PRO A 91 5.53 21.49 -14.87
CA PRO A 91 4.38 22.06 -14.16
C PRO A 91 3.34 21.02 -13.74
N VAL A 92 3.15 19.94 -14.52
CA VAL A 92 2.23 18.84 -14.15
C VAL A 92 2.73 18.11 -12.91
N LEU A 93 4.02 17.79 -12.84
CA LEU A 93 4.60 17.10 -11.69
C LEU A 93 4.52 17.97 -10.43
N LEU A 94 4.81 19.27 -10.53
CA LEU A 94 4.67 20.20 -9.40
C LEU A 94 3.22 20.36 -8.94
N PHE A 95 2.25 20.28 -9.86
CA PHE A 95 0.84 20.26 -9.50
C PHE A 95 0.47 18.97 -8.74
N CYS A 96 0.93 17.81 -9.20
CA CYS A 96 0.77 16.55 -8.48
C CYS A 96 1.41 16.59 -7.08
N GLU A 97 2.58 17.19 -6.94
CA GLU A 97 3.20 17.39 -5.63
C GLU A 97 2.35 18.29 -4.73
N TRP A 98 1.77 19.35 -5.28
CA TRP A 98 0.93 20.25 -4.50
C TRP A 98 -0.33 19.52 -4.02
N LEU A 99 -0.95 18.69 -4.87
CA LEU A 99 -2.09 17.86 -4.48
C LEU A 99 -1.73 16.90 -3.33
N ASN A 100 -0.56 16.25 -3.37
CA ASN A 100 -0.19 15.23 -2.40
C ASN A 100 0.47 15.78 -1.12
N PHE A 101 1.28 16.82 -1.24
CA PHE A 101 2.24 17.22 -0.20
C PHE A 101 2.14 18.67 0.25
N SER A 102 1.11 19.42 -0.15
CA SER A 102 0.93 20.81 0.33
C SER A 102 0.81 20.88 1.87
N PRO A 103 1.50 21.82 2.55
CA PRO A 103 2.43 22.80 1.96
C PRO A 103 3.80 22.18 1.58
N ILE A 104 4.31 22.54 0.39
CA ILE A 104 5.64 22.11 -0.09
C ILE A 104 6.68 23.12 0.40
N GLU A 105 7.67 22.67 1.17
CA GLU A 105 8.76 23.53 1.62
C GLU A 105 9.75 23.88 0.49
N GLN A 106 10.40 25.04 0.61
CA GLN A 106 11.42 25.51 -0.34
C GLN A 106 12.52 24.47 -0.59
N PHE A 107 12.93 23.75 0.45
CA PHE A 107 13.95 22.70 0.39
C PHE A 107 13.64 21.64 -0.68
N TYR A 108 12.41 21.11 -0.72
CA TYR A 108 12.01 20.07 -1.69
C TYR A 108 11.70 20.64 -3.08
N SER A 109 11.28 21.90 -3.14
CA SER A 109 10.80 22.54 -4.36
C SER A 109 11.87 22.64 -5.47
N VAL A 110 13.13 22.91 -5.08
CA VAL A 110 14.26 23.03 -6.00
C VAL A 110 14.67 21.66 -6.54
N CYS A 111 14.76 20.65 -5.67
CA CYS A 111 15.06 19.28 -6.03
C CYS A 111 14.07 18.74 -7.07
N GLN A 112 12.76 18.95 -6.84
CA GLN A 112 11.76 18.47 -7.76
C GLN A 112 11.80 19.18 -9.12
N LEU A 113 11.96 20.50 -9.12
CA LEU A 113 12.07 21.28 -10.36
C LEU A 113 13.22 20.79 -11.24
N TYR A 114 14.40 20.63 -10.63
CA TYR A 114 15.59 20.11 -11.29
C TYR A 114 15.34 18.71 -11.86
N PHE A 115 14.80 17.78 -11.06
CA PHE A 115 14.49 16.42 -11.49
C PHE A 115 13.51 16.41 -12.67
N ALA A 116 12.42 17.18 -12.58
CA ALA A 116 11.39 17.21 -13.60
C ALA A 116 11.92 17.75 -14.94
N MET A 117 12.74 18.81 -14.88
CA MET A 117 13.39 19.38 -16.06
C MET A 117 14.41 18.41 -16.68
N LEU A 118 15.21 17.75 -15.85
CA LEU A 118 16.19 16.75 -16.29
C LEU A 118 15.49 15.59 -17.03
N LEU A 119 14.45 15.02 -16.42
CA LEU A 119 13.70 13.90 -17.00
C LEU A 119 12.98 14.32 -18.30
N ALA A 120 12.37 15.52 -18.33
CA ALA A 120 11.73 16.05 -19.54
C ALA A 120 12.71 16.17 -20.71
N VAL A 121 13.91 16.72 -20.48
CA VAL A 121 14.96 16.83 -21.51
C VAL A 121 15.42 15.46 -21.97
N TRP A 122 15.63 14.53 -21.04
CA TRP A 122 16.08 13.18 -21.37
C TRP A 122 15.05 12.43 -22.22
N CYS A 123 13.76 12.50 -21.87
CA CYS A 123 12.67 11.93 -22.66
C CYS A 123 12.56 12.57 -24.05
N TRP A 124 12.62 13.90 -24.12
CA TRP A 124 12.60 14.62 -25.40
C TRP A 124 13.78 14.25 -26.30
N GLY A 125 14.99 14.17 -25.75
CA GLY A 125 16.18 13.80 -26.49
C GLY A 125 16.12 12.37 -26.99
N THR A 126 15.67 11.44 -26.16
CA THR A 126 15.48 10.03 -26.52
C THR A 126 14.46 9.89 -27.65
N ASP A 127 13.31 10.55 -27.53
CA ASP A 127 12.30 10.61 -28.60
C ASP A 127 12.87 11.22 -29.89
N ALA A 128 13.62 12.32 -29.77
CA ALA A 128 14.21 12.97 -30.95
C ALA A 128 15.21 12.07 -31.69
N VAL A 129 15.97 11.21 -30.99
CA VAL A 129 16.83 10.19 -31.61
C VAL A 129 15.99 9.04 -32.18
N CYS A 130 15.18 8.39 -31.35
CA CYS A 130 14.42 7.19 -31.72
C CYS A 130 13.38 7.48 -32.81
N GLY A 131 12.65 8.58 -32.70
CA GLY A 131 11.64 8.99 -33.66
C GLY A 131 12.25 9.34 -35.02
N ASP A 132 13.46 9.89 -35.05
CA ASP A 132 14.19 10.12 -36.30
C ASP A 132 14.72 8.84 -36.92
N LEU A 133 15.06 7.82 -36.13
CA LEU A 133 15.39 6.48 -36.64
C LEU A 133 14.16 5.80 -37.23
N LEU A 134 13.04 5.75 -36.49
CA LEU A 134 11.79 5.16 -36.94
C LEU A 134 11.17 5.91 -38.13
N GLY A 135 11.32 7.23 -38.17
CA GLY A 135 10.90 8.07 -39.28
C GLY A 135 11.63 7.78 -40.59
N ARG A 136 12.82 7.12 -40.55
CA ARG A 136 13.49 6.62 -41.76
C ARG A 136 12.79 5.39 -42.35
N ILE A 137 12.13 4.60 -41.51
CA ILE A 137 11.35 3.43 -41.94
C ILE A 137 10.01 3.92 -42.48
N HIS A 138 9.26 4.67 -41.66
CA HIS A 138 7.99 5.23 -42.09
C HIS A 138 7.63 6.49 -41.29
N ARG A 139 7.11 7.52 -41.97
CA ARG A 139 6.81 8.83 -41.35
C ARG A 139 5.85 8.73 -40.14
N THR A 140 4.88 7.82 -40.18
CA THR A 140 3.92 7.66 -39.08
C THR A 140 4.53 7.05 -37.82
N LEU A 141 5.58 6.23 -37.96
CA LEU A 141 6.25 5.59 -36.83
C LEU A 141 7.07 6.57 -35.99
N ARG A 142 7.32 7.78 -36.51
CA ARG A 142 8.02 8.85 -35.80
C ARG A 142 7.35 9.25 -34.47
N VAL A 143 6.03 9.04 -34.33
CA VAL A 143 5.28 9.38 -33.11
C VAL A 143 5.35 8.31 -32.03
N LEU A 144 5.77 7.08 -32.38
CA LEU A 144 5.70 5.95 -31.46
C LEU A 144 6.50 6.18 -30.16
N PRO A 145 7.72 6.76 -30.20
CA PRO A 145 8.43 7.12 -28.97
C PRO A 145 7.66 8.16 -28.15
N THR A 146 6.98 9.12 -28.80
CA THR A 146 6.16 10.11 -28.09
C THR A 146 4.99 9.48 -27.37
N LEU A 147 4.32 8.51 -27.99
CA LEU A 147 3.21 7.79 -27.35
C LEU A 147 3.72 6.93 -26.19
N ILE A 148 4.81 6.19 -26.36
CA ILE A 148 5.33 5.28 -25.34
C ILE A 148 5.98 6.05 -24.18
N LEU A 149 6.97 6.90 -24.45
CA LEU A 149 7.67 7.66 -23.42
C LEU A 149 6.76 8.70 -22.78
N GLY A 150 5.86 9.33 -23.57
CA GLY A 150 4.83 10.21 -23.03
C GLY A 150 3.89 9.47 -22.09
N PHE A 151 3.36 8.31 -22.50
CA PHE A 151 2.51 7.50 -21.63
C PHE A 151 3.23 7.12 -20.33
N LEU A 152 4.46 6.59 -20.40
CA LEU A 152 5.23 6.20 -19.22
C LEU A 152 5.55 7.39 -18.30
N LEU A 153 5.93 8.54 -18.88
CA LEU A 153 6.25 9.75 -18.12
C LEU A 153 5.03 10.30 -17.36
N TYR A 154 3.85 10.23 -17.98
CA TYR A 154 2.61 10.77 -17.42
C TYR A 154 1.78 9.75 -16.65
N LEU A 155 2.12 8.45 -16.70
CA LEU A 155 1.36 7.39 -16.04
C LEU A 155 1.13 7.71 -14.56
N LEU A 156 2.21 8.00 -13.83
CA LEU A 156 2.12 8.31 -12.40
C LEU A 156 1.40 9.64 -12.11
N PRO A 157 1.76 10.79 -12.73
CA PRO A 157 1.00 12.03 -12.57
C PRO A 157 -0.51 11.87 -12.84
N LEU A 158 -0.87 11.15 -13.91
CA LEU A 158 -2.26 10.91 -14.26
C LEU A 158 -2.95 10.01 -13.23
N THR A 159 -2.27 9.00 -12.69
CA THR A 159 -2.78 8.18 -11.59
C THR A 159 -3.03 9.03 -10.33
N ILE A 160 -2.11 9.92 -9.97
CA ILE A 160 -2.27 10.83 -8.82
C ILE A 160 -3.47 11.75 -9.02
N ILE A 161 -3.57 12.38 -10.18
CA ILE A 161 -4.67 13.30 -10.51
C ILE A 161 -6.00 12.54 -10.58
N ALA A 162 -6.03 11.37 -11.21
CA ALA A 162 -7.20 10.51 -11.30
C ALA A 162 -7.69 10.09 -9.91
N HIS A 163 -6.79 9.63 -9.05
CA HIS A 163 -7.10 9.27 -7.65
C HIS A 163 -7.67 10.46 -6.90
N HIS A 164 -7.06 11.64 -7.05
CA HIS A 164 -7.54 12.85 -6.41
C HIS A 164 -8.92 13.28 -6.91
N ILE A 165 -9.18 13.20 -8.22
CA ILE A 165 -10.49 13.54 -8.80
C ILE A 165 -11.56 12.53 -8.39
N ALA A 166 -11.24 11.24 -8.42
CA ALA A 166 -12.20 10.18 -8.11
C ALA A 166 -12.56 10.14 -6.62
N ASN A 167 -11.56 10.32 -5.75
CA ASN A 167 -11.71 10.06 -4.31
C ASN A 167 -11.60 11.32 -3.44
N GLY A 168 -11.12 12.45 -3.98
CA GLY A 168 -10.84 13.67 -3.23
C GLY A 168 -9.60 13.58 -2.32
N ARG A 169 -8.74 12.59 -2.55
CA ARG A 169 -7.69 12.16 -1.59
C ARG A 169 -6.28 12.27 -2.13
N LYS A 170 -5.31 12.17 -1.22
CA LYS A 170 -3.88 12.11 -1.54
C LYS A 170 -3.51 10.71 -2.00
N PHE A 171 -2.53 10.62 -2.90
CA PHE A 171 -1.95 9.35 -3.30
C PHE A 171 -0.75 9.03 -2.38
N THR A 172 -0.87 7.97 -1.56
CA THR A 172 0.08 7.62 -0.49
C THR A 172 0.83 6.32 -0.79
N TYR A 173 1.78 5.93 0.07
CA TYR A 173 2.42 4.62 -0.03
C TYR A 173 1.39 3.48 0.10
N ASP A 174 0.37 3.65 0.94
CA ASP A 174 -0.74 2.68 1.08
C ASP A 174 -1.51 2.55 -0.23
N SER A 175 -1.68 3.65 -0.99
CA SER A 175 -2.31 3.58 -2.32
C SER A 175 -1.50 2.72 -3.29
N ILE A 176 -0.16 2.77 -3.22
CA ILE A 176 0.74 1.95 -4.04
C ILE A 176 0.71 0.49 -3.58
N GLN A 177 0.72 0.24 -2.27
CA GLN A 177 0.60 -1.11 -1.72
C GLN A 177 -0.73 -1.75 -2.09
N ALA A 178 -1.84 -1.01 -2.01
CA ALA A 178 -3.13 -1.47 -2.49
C ALA A 178 -3.06 -1.88 -3.97
N VAL A 179 -2.37 -1.10 -4.82
CA VAL A 179 -2.15 -1.48 -6.24
C VAL A 179 -1.31 -2.77 -6.38
N TYR A 180 -0.26 -2.96 -5.56
CA TYR A 180 0.52 -4.20 -5.57
C TYR A 180 -0.26 -5.42 -5.07
N GLN A 181 -1.21 -5.20 -4.17
CA GLN A 181 -2.11 -6.22 -3.64
C GLN A 181 -3.30 -6.50 -4.57
N THR A 182 -3.68 -5.51 -5.37
CA THR A 182 -4.78 -5.62 -6.32
C THR A 182 -4.41 -6.60 -7.42
N GLU A 183 -5.14 -7.70 -7.49
CA GLU A 183 -5.00 -8.66 -8.58
C GLU A 183 -5.59 -8.10 -9.88
N LEU A 184 -5.07 -8.55 -11.02
CA LEU A 184 -5.49 -8.04 -12.34
C LEU A 184 -7.02 -8.08 -12.53
N ALA A 185 -7.68 -9.12 -12.01
CA ALA A 185 -9.12 -9.27 -12.15
C ALA A 185 -9.92 -8.26 -11.31
N GLU A 186 -9.44 -7.93 -10.12
CA GLU A 186 -10.02 -6.90 -9.28
C GLU A 186 -9.83 -5.53 -9.92
N GLY A 187 -8.61 -5.25 -10.40
CA GLY A 187 -8.31 -4.05 -11.16
C GLY A 187 -9.19 -3.92 -12.41
N LEU A 188 -9.40 -5.00 -13.15
CA LEU A 188 -10.29 -5.02 -14.33
C LEU A 188 -11.76 -4.83 -13.96
N TYR A 189 -12.25 -5.50 -12.93
CA TYR A 189 -13.63 -5.31 -12.46
C TYR A 189 -13.85 -3.87 -12.00
N TYR A 190 -12.96 -3.33 -11.17
CA TYR A 190 -12.99 -1.94 -10.74
C TYR A 190 -12.98 -0.99 -11.94
N PHE A 191 -12.05 -1.19 -12.88
CA PHE A 191 -11.90 -0.38 -14.09
C PHE A 191 -13.16 -0.39 -14.98
N LEU A 192 -13.80 -1.56 -15.16
CA LEU A 192 -14.97 -1.71 -16.02
C LEU A 192 -16.28 -1.25 -15.37
N THR A 193 -16.36 -1.27 -14.03
CA THR A 193 -17.57 -0.90 -13.30
C THR A 193 -17.60 0.56 -12.88
N HIS A 194 -16.44 1.20 -12.73
CA HIS A 194 -16.36 2.59 -12.31
C HIS A 194 -16.34 3.55 -13.50
N PHE A 195 -17.35 4.40 -13.60
CA PHE A 195 -17.51 5.38 -14.68
C PHE A 195 -16.26 6.26 -14.89
N PHE A 196 -15.61 6.69 -13.79
CA PHE A 196 -14.40 7.50 -13.86
C PHE A 196 -13.23 6.79 -14.55
N CYS A 197 -13.06 5.49 -14.35
CA CYS A 197 -12.01 4.71 -15.02
C CYS A 197 -12.24 4.66 -16.53
N LEU A 198 -13.47 4.42 -16.96
CA LEU A 198 -13.84 4.44 -18.38
C LEU A 198 -13.65 5.82 -19.00
N LEU A 199 -14.07 6.88 -18.29
CA LEU A 199 -13.86 8.26 -18.74
C LEU A 199 -12.37 8.58 -18.92
N LEU A 200 -11.53 8.25 -17.94
CA LEU A 200 -10.08 8.45 -18.01
C LEU A 200 -9.46 7.68 -19.17
N PHE A 201 -9.92 6.45 -19.43
CA PHE A 201 -9.47 5.67 -20.58
C PHE A 201 -9.82 6.33 -21.91
N VAL A 202 -11.04 6.86 -22.06
CA VAL A 202 -11.43 7.62 -23.25
C VAL A 202 -10.59 8.88 -23.39
N LEU A 203 -10.35 9.62 -22.31
CA LEU A 203 -9.48 10.82 -22.32
C LEU A 203 -8.04 10.48 -22.71
N LEU A 204 -7.50 9.34 -22.25
CA LEU A 204 -6.18 8.83 -22.65
C LEU A 204 -6.13 8.52 -24.15
N LEU A 205 -7.17 7.87 -24.69
CA LEU A 205 -7.26 7.59 -26.14
C LEU A 205 -7.37 8.88 -26.96
N LEU A 206 -8.15 9.86 -26.50
CA LEU A 206 -8.25 11.17 -27.14
C LEU A 206 -6.93 11.94 -27.08
N ALA A 207 -6.20 11.87 -25.96
CA ALA A 207 -4.88 12.47 -25.83
C ALA A 207 -3.87 11.80 -26.78
N ALA A 208 -3.86 10.47 -26.87
CA ALA A 208 -3.02 9.72 -27.80
C ALA A 208 -3.34 10.06 -29.26
N ALA A 209 -4.63 10.17 -29.62
CA ALA A 209 -5.07 10.62 -30.93
C ALA A 209 -4.64 12.07 -31.21
N GLY A 210 -4.77 12.96 -30.23
CA GLY A 210 -4.31 14.34 -30.30
C GLY A 210 -2.81 14.43 -30.56
N LEU A 211 -1.99 13.68 -29.82
CA LEU A 211 -0.54 13.59 -30.06
C LEU A 211 -0.22 13.03 -31.44
N PHE A 212 -0.95 12.01 -31.88
CA PHE A 212 -0.82 11.47 -33.23
C PHE A 212 -1.07 12.54 -34.30
N LEU A 213 -2.15 13.32 -34.16
CA LEU A 213 -2.50 14.42 -35.06
C LEU A 213 -1.48 15.57 -34.99
N LEU A 214 -1.06 15.99 -33.80
CA LEU A 214 -0.04 17.02 -33.61
C LEU A 214 1.28 16.64 -34.27
N ASN A 215 1.65 15.35 -34.28
CA ASN A 215 2.85 14.90 -34.96
C ASN A 215 2.75 14.94 -36.49
N ARG A 216 1.55 15.09 -37.06
CA ARG A 216 1.34 15.33 -38.49
C ARG A 216 1.54 16.79 -38.86
N ILE A 217 1.39 17.72 -37.91
CA ILE A 217 1.55 19.15 -38.11
C ILE A 217 3.04 19.48 -38.25
N GLY A 218 3.37 20.29 -39.26
CA GLY A 218 4.74 20.69 -39.56
C GLY A 218 5.40 19.84 -40.64
N THR A 219 6.56 20.31 -41.11
CA THR A 219 7.35 19.63 -42.13
C THR A 219 8.34 18.69 -41.45
N PRO A 220 8.33 17.37 -41.75
CA PRO A 220 9.31 16.44 -41.20
C PRO A 220 10.70 16.91 -41.59
N ARG A 221 11.54 17.18 -40.59
CA ARG A 221 12.94 17.54 -40.80
C ARG A 221 13.80 16.42 -40.26
N ARG A 222 14.70 15.94 -41.11
CA ARG A 222 15.69 14.93 -40.72
C ARG A 222 16.78 15.61 -39.90
N ASN A 223 17.12 15.04 -38.76
CA ASN A 223 18.29 15.47 -38.01
C ASN A 223 19.57 15.22 -38.81
N SER A 224 20.48 16.21 -38.82
CA SER A 224 21.83 16.01 -39.32
C SER A 224 22.56 15.01 -38.42
N ARG A 225 23.54 14.28 -38.97
CA ARG A 225 24.34 13.32 -38.19
C ARG A 225 25.00 14.01 -36.99
N ALA A 226 25.52 15.23 -37.20
CA ALA A 226 26.12 16.04 -36.15
C ALA A 226 25.12 16.34 -35.00
N PHE A 227 23.90 16.75 -35.33
CA PHE A 227 22.87 17.01 -34.33
C PHE A 227 22.50 15.74 -33.55
N SER A 228 22.33 14.60 -34.22
CA SER A 228 22.08 13.32 -33.56
C SER A 228 23.23 12.91 -32.64
N CYS A 229 24.49 13.09 -33.05
CA CYS A 229 25.66 12.80 -32.20
C CYS A 229 25.69 13.69 -30.96
N ILE A 230 25.44 15.01 -31.10
CA ILE A 230 25.37 15.93 -29.97
C ILE A 230 24.27 15.49 -28.98
N LEU A 231 23.11 15.12 -29.51
CA LEU A 231 21.99 14.68 -28.68
C LEU A 231 22.30 13.37 -27.93
N VAL A 232 22.95 12.41 -28.59
CA VAL A 232 23.41 11.17 -27.95
C VAL A 232 24.46 11.46 -26.88
N LEU A 233 25.44 12.32 -27.15
CA LEU A 233 26.45 12.73 -26.16
C LEU A 233 25.79 13.42 -24.96
N MET A 234 24.83 14.31 -25.20
CA MET A 234 24.04 14.93 -24.12
C MET A 234 23.32 13.88 -23.28
N LEU A 235 22.64 12.91 -23.92
CA LEU A 235 21.97 11.82 -23.20
C LEU A 235 22.95 11.00 -22.37
N LEU A 236 24.13 10.67 -22.90
CA LEU A 236 25.18 9.96 -22.16
C LEU A 236 25.69 10.76 -20.95
N CYS A 237 25.84 12.08 -21.08
CA CYS A 237 26.25 12.95 -19.98
C CYS A 237 25.16 13.13 -18.91
N LEU A 238 23.88 13.16 -19.30
CA LEU A 238 22.76 13.35 -18.36
C LEU A 238 22.33 12.05 -17.67
N SER A 239 22.58 10.89 -18.29
CA SER A 239 22.10 9.58 -17.79
C SER A 239 22.62 9.24 -16.39
N PRO A 240 23.89 9.49 -16.00
CA PRO A 240 24.36 9.25 -14.64
C PRO A 240 23.63 10.09 -13.59
N ALA A 241 23.36 11.37 -13.87
CA ALA A 241 22.61 12.24 -12.97
C ALA A 241 21.16 11.75 -12.81
N LEU A 242 20.51 11.41 -13.94
CA LEU A 242 19.15 10.86 -13.91
C LEU A 242 19.09 9.51 -13.18
N TYR A 243 20.06 8.63 -13.43
CA TYR A 243 20.19 7.36 -12.72
C TYR A 243 20.39 7.58 -11.22
N GLY A 244 21.22 8.55 -10.82
CA GLY A 244 21.41 8.95 -9.42
C GLY A 244 20.11 9.37 -8.75
N GLU A 245 19.30 10.22 -9.40
CA GLU A 245 17.98 10.60 -8.87
C GLU A 245 17.04 9.40 -8.76
N LEU A 246 16.99 8.55 -9.78
CA LEU A 246 16.10 7.38 -9.82
C LEU A 246 16.52 6.29 -8.81
N THR A 247 17.83 6.09 -8.56
CA THR A 247 18.35 4.96 -7.76
C THR A 247 18.95 5.32 -6.40
N GLY A 248 19.39 6.55 -6.18
CA GLY A 248 20.16 6.95 -5.00
C GLY A 248 19.38 6.99 -3.68
N ILE A 249 20.03 6.58 -2.59
CA ILE A 249 19.46 6.55 -1.22
C ILE A 249 19.18 7.99 -0.69
N ASP A 250 19.82 9.02 -1.26
CA ASP A 250 19.73 10.42 -0.83
C ASP A 250 18.73 11.29 -1.65
N ALA A 251 17.97 10.70 -2.58
CA ALA A 251 17.10 11.48 -3.45
C ALA A 251 15.87 12.02 -2.69
N LEU A 252 15.85 13.32 -2.44
CA LEU A 252 14.75 14.08 -1.81
C LEU A 252 13.49 14.22 -2.69
N ASN A 253 13.42 13.52 -3.82
CA ASN A 253 12.25 13.49 -4.68
C ASN A 253 11.10 12.78 -3.96
N ARG A 254 10.09 13.54 -3.52
CA ARG A 254 8.94 13.00 -2.77
C ARG A 254 8.09 12.02 -3.58
N THR A 255 8.10 12.15 -4.91
CA THR A 255 7.42 11.20 -5.80
C THR A 255 8.11 9.84 -5.79
N LYS A 256 9.44 9.80 -5.61
CA LYS A 256 10.19 8.56 -5.39
C LYS A 256 9.92 7.96 -4.01
N VAL A 257 9.86 8.79 -2.96
CA VAL A 257 9.57 8.34 -1.58
C VAL A 257 8.34 7.45 -1.53
N LEU A 258 7.27 7.80 -2.27
CA LEU A 258 6.07 6.97 -2.40
C LEU A 258 6.38 5.53 -2.87
N PHE A 259 7.29 5.36 -3.83
CA PHE A 259 7.70 4.05 -4.34
C PHE A 259 8.75 3.36 -3.46
N THR A 260 9.77 4.07 -2.97
CA THR A 260 10.81 3.44 -2.14
C THR A 260 10.27 3.00 -0.79
N ASP A 261 9.36 3.76 -0.19
CA ASP A 261 8.69 3.34 1.05
C ASP A 261 7.81 2.12 0.80
N SER A 262 7.16 2.04 -0.38
CA SER A 262 6.43 0.84 -0.78
C SER A 262 7.34 -0.37 -0.99
N LEU A 263 8.64 -0.21 -1.32
CA LEU A 263 9.58 -1.32 -1.44
C LEU A 263 10.01 -1.90 -0.07
N GLN A 264 9.86 -1.14 1.03
CA GLN A 264 10.05 -1.68 2.38
C GLN A 264 9.09 -2.84 2.66
N TYR A 265 7.95 -2.91 1.96
CA TYR A 265 7.06 -4.07 1.93
C TYR A 265 7.78 -5.38 1.62
N PHE A 266 8.66 -5.40 0.61
CA PHE A 266 9.44 -6.59 0.25
C PHE A 266 10.58 -6.85 1.22
N ALA A 267 11.11 -5.80 1.85
CA ALA A 267 12.12 -5.95 2.89
C ALA A 267 11.57 -6.72 4.10
N VAL A 268 10.29 -6.59 4.46
CA VAL A 268 9.66 -7.40 5.53
C VAL A 268 9.65 -8.89 5.18
N ILE A 269 9.31 -9.24 3.93
CA ILE A 269 9.33 -10.63 3.44
C ILE A 269 10.76 -11.19 3.47
N GLU A 270 11.71 -10.45 2.89
CA GLU A 270 13.12 -10.84 2.86
C GLU A 270 13.71 -10.97 4.28
N GLN A 271 13.36 -10.05 5.18
CA GLN A 271 13.79 -10.11 6.57
C GLN A 271 13.21 -11.33 7.28
N TYR A 272 11.95 -11.68 7.03
CA TYR A 272 11.35 -12.89 7.60
C TYR A 272 12.03 -14.16 7.05
N ALA A 273 12.38 -14.20 5.77
CA ALA A 273 13.12 -15.34 5.20
C ALA A 273 14.56 -15.43 5.75
N ALA A 274 15.28 -14.31 5.86
CA ALA A 274 16.70 -14.27 6.20
C ALA A 274 16.99 -14.37 7.72
N SER A 275 16.05 -14.03 8.59
CA SER A 275 16.31 -13.81 10.03
C SER A 275 15.98 -15.00 10.94
N GLY A 276 15.87 -16.23 10.43
CA GLY A 276 15.44 -17.39 11.23
C GLY A 276 16.26 -17.64 12.50
N ALA A 277 17.59 -17.48 12.43
CA ALA A 277 18.47 -17.62 13.59
C ALA A 277 18.29 -16.49 14.62
N ALA A 278 18.10 -15.25 14.15
CA ALA A 278 17.86 -14.10 15.01
C ALA A 278 16.50 -14.19 15.71
N ARG A 279 15.44 -14.60 15.01
CA ARG A 279 14.13 -14.88 15.61
C ARG A 279 14.22 -15.94 16.70
N ARG A 280 14.91 -17.06 16.44
CA ARG A 280 15.13 -18.10 17.45
C ARG A 280 15.81 -17.57 18.70
N LYS A 281 16.87 -16.77 18.53
CA LYS A 281 17.57 -16.14 19.66
C LYS A 281 16.65 -15.17 20.42
N ALA A 282 15.78 -14.44 19.73
CA ALA A 282 14.76 -13.61 20.37
C ALA A 282 13.77 -14.45 21.20
N VAL A 283 13.27 -15.56 20.66
CA VAL A 283 12.42 -16.49 21.41
C VAL A 283 13.14 -17.04 22.65
N GLU A 284 14.38 -17.51 22.52
CA GLU A 284 15.18 -18.04 23.63
C GLU A 284 15.45 -17.01 24.73
N ARG A 285 15.58 -15.72 24.38
CA ARG A 285 15.74 -14.62 25.35
C ARG A 285 14.46 -14.36 26.15
N HIS A 286 13.30 -14.45 25.51
CA HIS A 286 12.05 -13.94 26.06
C HIS A 286 11.09 -15.01 26.55
N VAL A 287 11.27 -16.27 26.17
CA VAL A 287 10.30 -17.36 26.44
C VAL A 287 10.94 -18.48 27.22
N VAL A 288 10.25 -18.95 28.27
CA VAL A 288 10.64 -20.17 28.98
C VAL A 288 10.27 -21.38 28.14
N LYS A 289 11.30 -22.17 27.75
CA LYS A 289 11.13 -23.37 26.93
C LYS A 289 10.10 -24.33 27.51
N ASN A 290 9.25 -24.89 26.66
CA ASN A 290 8.17 -25.84 27.01
C ASN A 290 7.19 -25.34 28.08
N SER A 291 7.13 -24.04 28.36
CA SER A 291 6.05 -23.46 29.18
C SER A 291 4.72 -23.42 28.41
N GLY A 292 3.61 -23.21 29.11
CA GLY A 292 2.25 -23.21 28.55
C GLY A 292 1.47 -24.50 28.84
N SER A 293 0.15 -24.36 28.87
CA SER A 293 -0.80 -25.42 29.19
C SER A 293 -1.19 -26.24 27.97
N ASP A 294 -1.49 -27.53 28.19
CA ASP A 294 -2.08 -28.40 27.18
C ASP A 294 -3.50 -27.92 26.78
N GLY A 295 -3.92 -28.29 25.58
CA GLY A 295 -5.22 -27.95 25.00
C GLY A 295 -5.13 -27.26 23.64
N ILE A 296 -6.30 -26.96 23.09
CA ILE A 296 -6.46 -26.33 21.78
C ILE A 296 -6.82 -24.86 21.97
N TYR A 297 -6.05 -23.99 21.33
CA TYR A 297 -6.26 -22.55 21.32
C TYR A 297 -6.51 -22.11 19.89
N VAL A 298 -7.53 -21.27 19.68
CA VAL A 298 -7.96 -20.90 18.32
C VAL A 298 -7.96 -19.39 18.16
N LEU A 299 -7.34 -18.91 17.09
CA LEU A 299 -7.41 -17.52 16.63
C LEU A 299 -8.26 -17.49 15.36
N ILE A 300 -9.33 -16.70 15.36
CA ILE A 300 -10.22 -16.51 14.21
C ILE A 300 -10.04 -15.05 13.76
N ILE A 301 -9.39 -14.88 12.62
CA ILE A 301 -9.11 -13.58 12.01
C ILE A 301 -10.22 -13.31 10.99
N GLY A 302 -11.09 -12.35 11.32
CA GLY A 302 -12.07 -11.78 10.40
C GLY A 302 -11.41 -10.81 9.42
N GLU A 303 -12.16 -10.45 8.39
CA GLU A 303 -11.71 -9.59 7.29
C GLU A 303 -12.74 -8.45 7.12
N SER A 304 -12.30 -7.19 7.21
CA SER A 304 -13.13 -6.00 6.93
C SER A 304 -14.44 -5.88 7.74
N HIS A 305 -14.58 -6.55 8.90
CA HIS A 305 -15.79 -6.52 9.72
C HIS A 305 -15.83 -5.24 10.58
N ASN A 306 -16.84 -4.40 10.36
CA ASN A 306 -17.04 -3.14 11.07
C ASN A 306 -17.94 -3.30 12.30
N LYS A 307 -17.40 -2.96 13.48
CA LYS A 307 -18.10 -3.03 14.77
C LYS A 307 -19.39 -2.19 14.79
N ASN A 308 -19.41 -1.07 14.08
CA ASN A 308 -20.55 -0.14 14.06
C ASN A 308 -21.75 -0.69 13.29
N HIS A 309 -21.55 -1.79 12.55
CA HIS A 309 -22.61 -2.53 11.87
C HIS A 309 -23.00 -3.81 12.62
N CYS A 310 -22.65 -3.95 13.90
CA CYS A 310 -22.93 -5.14 14.70
C CYS A 310 -24.02 -4.88 15.76
N SER A 311 -25.10 -5.66 15.77
CA SER A 311 -26.17 -5.53 16.77
C SER A 311 -25.70 -5.83 18.21
N ALA A 312 -24.65 -6.64 18.37
CA ALA A 312 -23.97 -6.88 19.65
C ALA A 312 -23.32 -5.61 20.27
N TYR A 313 -23.09 -4.58 19.45
CA TYR A 313 -22.52 -3.30 19.86
C TYR A 313 -23.53 -2.14 19.78
N GLY A 314 -24.82 -2.45 19.54
CA GLY A 314 -25.90 -1.46 19.52
C GLY A 314 -26.35 -1.00 18.14
N TYR A 315 -25.89 -1.63 17.05
CA TYR A 315 -26.41 -1.35 15.71
C TYR A 315 -27.91 -1.67 15.61
N GLY A 316 -28.65 -0.87 14.82
CA GLY A 316 -30.11 -0.92 14.76
C GLY A 316 -30.69 -2.15 14.03
N LEU A 317 -29.93 -2.76 13.11
CA LEU A 317 -30.30 -4.02 12.47
C LEU A 317 -29.71 -5.19 13.26
N ASP A 318 -30.42 -6.31 13.36
CA ASP A 318 -29.95 -7.48 14.10
C ASP A 318 -28.95 -8.32 13.30
N THR A 319 -27.79 -7.73 13.02
CA THR A 319 -26.73 -8.29 12.18
C THR A 319 -25.80 -9.26 12.90
N THR A 320 -25.72 -9.23 14.23
CA THR A 320 -24.88 -10.17 15.00
C THR A 320 -25.61 -10.84 16.17
N PRO A 321 -26.72 -11.54 15.90
CA PRO A 321 -27.53 -12.20 16.94
C PRO A 321 -26.73 -13.22 17.78
N PHE A 322 -25.82 -13.99 17.17
CA PHE A 322 -24.97 -14.93 17.91
C PHE A 322 -24.03 -14.20 18.86
N MET A 323 -23.24 -13.23 18.39
CA MET A 323 -22.33 -12.48 19.26
C MET A 323 -23.08 -11.79 20.41
N LYS A 324 -24.28 -11.24 20.13
CA LYS A 324 -25.13 -10.58 21.12
C LYS A 324 -25.64 -11.54 22.19
N ALA A 325 -25.99 -12.77 21.82
CA ALA A 325 -26.39 -13.83 22.76
C ALA A 325 -25.17 -14.35 23.55
N ALA A 326 -24.08 -14.67 22.84
CA ALA A 326 -22.85 -15.21 23.41
C ALA A 326 -22.26 -14.28 24.48
N ALA A 327 -22.31 -12.95 24.28
CA ALA A 327 -21.81 -11.98 25.26
C ALA A 327 -22.46 -12.08 26.66
N ARG A 328 -23.62 -12.75 26.78
CA ARG A 328 -24.34 -12.98 28.04
C ARG A 328 -24.00 -14.33 28.68
N GLU A 329 -23.32 -15.22 27.95
CA GLU A 329 -22.93 -16.54 28.44
C GLU A 329 -21.63 -16.47 29.27
N PRO A 330 -21.48 -17.32 30.30
CA PRO A 330 -20.21 -17.50 30.99
C PRO A 330 -19.10 -17.95 30.04
N GLY A 331 -17.90 -17.43 30.23
CA GLY A 331 -16.75 -17.71 29.38
C GLY A 331 -16.67 -16.89 28.09
N PHE A 332 -17.75 -16.23 27.65
CA PHE A 332 -17.70 -15.31 26.51
C PHE A 332 -17.55 -13.86 26.96
N ILE A 333 -16.64 -13.12 26.33
CA ILE A 333 -16.31 -11.74 26.68
C ILE A 333 -16.26 -10.91 25.40
N LEU A 334 -17.21 -9.99 25.26
CA LEU A 334 -17.29 -9.07 24.14
C LEU A 334 -16.49 -7.80 24.47
N MET A 335 -15.40 -7.57 23.74
CA MET A 335 -14.51 -6.44 23.97
C MET A 335 -15.10 -5.18 23.35
N LYS A 336 -15.35 -4.13 24.14
CA LYS A 336 -16.08 -2.94 23.67
C LYS A 336 -15.22 -2.00 22.84
N ASN A 337 -13.95 -1.89 23.20
CA ASN A 337 -13.02 -0.90 22.67
C ASN A 337 -11.82 -1.56 21.96
N ALA A 338 -12.09 -2.46 21.03
CA ALA A 338 -11.08 -3.04 20.15
C ALA A 338 -10.88 -2.21 18.88
N PHE A 339 -9.63 -2.04 18.47
CA PHE A 339 -9.21 -1.29 17.29
C PHE A 339 -8.13 -2.04 16.50
N SER A 340 -8.05 -1.78 15.20
CA SER A 340 -6.95 -2.28 14.38
C SER A 340 -5.70 -1.39 14.46
N CYS A 341 -4.53 -2.01 14.47
CA CYS A 341 -3.24 -1.30 14.44
C CYS A 341 -2.94 -0.66 13.07
N HIS A 342 -3.64 -1.10 12.03
CA HIS A 342 -3.65 -0.51 10.70
C HIS A 342 -5.01 -0.81 10.02
N VAL A 343 -5.30 -0.16 8.90
CA VAL A 343 -6.55 -0.35 8.15
C VAL A 343 -6.37 -1.21 6.90
N GLN A 344 -5.31 -2.01 6.85
CA GLN A 344 -4.96 -2.84 5.70
C GLN A 344 -4.49 -4.19 6.24
N THR A 345 -5.04 -5.28 5.70
CA THR A 345 -4.88 -6.66 6.19
C THR A 345 -3.43 -7.04 6.44
N MET A 346 -2.54 -6.72 5.49
CA MET A 346 -1.16 -7.18 5.52
C MET A 346 -0.35 -6.56 6.67
N GLN A 347 -0.52 -5.26 6.87
CA GLN A 347 0.12 -4.48 7.94
C GLN A 347 -0.40 -4.94 9.29
N VAL A 348 -1.70 -5.20 9.40
CA VAL A 348 -2.30 -5.75 10.60
C VAL A 348 -1.73 -7.13 10.92
N ILE A 349 -1.79 -8.07 9.98
CA ILE A 349 -1.36 -9.45 10.22
C ILE A 349 0.14 -9.52 10.58
N SER A 350 0.98 -8.67 9.98
CA SER A 350 2.40 -8.56 10.32
C SER A 350 2.66 -8.15 11.76
N TYR A 351 1.76 -7.40 12.39
CA TYR A 351 1.86 -7.03 13.81
C TYR A 351 1.11 -8.05 14.69
N LEU A 352 -0.13 -8.39 14.33
CA LEU A 352 -1.01 -9.29 15.07
C LEU A 352 -0.36 -10.67 15.36
N LEU A 353 0.39 -11.22 14.40
CA LEU A 353 1.03 -12.54 14.53
C LEU A 353 2.50 -12.48 14.98
N THR A 354 3.03 -11.31 15.35
CA THR A 354 4.43 -11.17 15.78
C THR A 354 4.55 -10.38 17.08
N ALA A 355 5.75 -10.36 17.68
CA ALA A 355 6.02 -9.52 18.84
C ALA A 355 6.15 -8.01 18.51
N HIS A 356 5.77 -7.57 17.30
CA HIS A 356 5.70 -6.15 16.96
C HIS A 356 4.43 -5.52 17.53
N ASN A 357 4.58 -4.34 18.12
CA ASN A 357 3.45 -3.49 18.50
C ASN A 357 3.81 -2.01 18.30
N GLN A 358 2.80 -1.16 18.32
CA GLN A 358 2.92 0.27 18.03
C GLN A 358 3.51 1.09 19.19
N TYR A 359 3.77 0.47 20.34
CA TYR A 359 4.09 1.15 21.59
C TYR A 359 5.53 0.96 22.04
N ILE A 360 6.16 -0.16 21.67
CA ILE A 360 7.51 -0.53 22.06
C ILE A 360 8.36 -0.69 20.80
N ARG A 361 9.38 0.18 20.67
CA ARG A 361 10.37 0.04 19.60
C ARG A 361 11.27 -1.15 19.90
N GLN A 362 11.27 -2.18 19.05
CA GLN A 362 12.21 -3.28 19.19
C GLN A 362 13.63 -2.85 18.81
N GLU A 363 14.60 -3.16 19.67
CA GLU A 363 15.99 -2.71 19.55
C GLU A 363 16.77 -3.42 18.41
N ASP A 364 16.40 -4.67 18.06
CA ASP A 364 17.16 -5.52 17.13
C ASP A 364 16.47 -5.75 15.76
N GLY A 365 15.35 -5.06 15.49
CA GLY A 365 14.61 -5.14 14.22
C GLY A 365 13.92 -6.48 13.90
N VAL A 366 14.16 -7.56 14.66
CA VAL A 366 13.63 -8.91 14.37
C VAL A 366 12.61 -9.33 15.43
N ALA A 367 11.31 -9.22 15.12
CA ALA A 367 10.25 -9.79 15.94
C ALA A 367 10.03 -11.28 15.63
N PRO A 368 10.03 -12.16 16.64
CA PRO A 368 9.55 -13.52 16.44
C PRO A 368 8.04 -13.53 16.16
N SER A 369 7.60 -14.46 15.31
CA SER A 369 6.18 -14.75 15.11
C SER A 369 5.62 -15.61 16.24
N ILE A 370 4.30 -15.68 16.34
CA ILE A 370 3.62 -16.63 17.24
C ILE A 370 4.03 -18.07 16.93
N PHE A 371 4.22 -18.41 15.65
CA PHE A 371 4.65 -19.75 15.24
C PHE A 371 6.07 -20.08 15.71
N ASP A 372 6.99 -19.11 15.69
CA ASP A 372 8.34 -19.28 16.23
C ASP A 372 8.31 -19.62 17.73
N VAL A 373 7.49 -18.89 18.50
CA VAL A 373 7.31 -19.13 19.95
C VAL A 373 6.67 -20.49 20.22
N LEU A 374 5.59 -20.82 19.50
CA LEU A 374 4.84 -22.05 19.72
C LEU A 374 5.62 -23.30 19.31
N LYS A 375 6.45 -23.21 18.27
CA LYS A 375 7.41 -24.26 17.93
C LYS A 375 8.44 -24.48 19.05
N TYR A 376 8.96 -23.41 19.65
CA TYR A 376 9.87 -23.50 20.80
C TYR A 376 9.23 -24.11 22.05
N CYS A 377 7.91 -23.94 22.20
CA CYS A 377 7.10 -24.54 23.26
C CYS A 377 6.46 -25.88 22.88
N SER A 378 6.88 -26.52 21.78
CA SER A 378 6.39 -27.83 21.32
C SER A 378 4.87 -27.91 21.16
N CYS A 379 4.25 -26.82 20.68
CA CYS A 379 2.83 -26.74 20.36
C CYS A 379 2.63 -26.96 18.85
N HIS A 380 1.70 -27.83 18.48
CA HIS A 380 1.37 -28.05 17.07
C HIS A 380 0.63 -26.84 16.51
N THR A 381 1.03 -26.34 15.34
CA THR A 381 0.47 -25.12 14.76
C THR A 381 -0.16 -25.37 13.40
N VAL A 382 -1.38 -24.86 13.20
CA VAL A 382 -2.09 -24.96 11.92
C VAL A 382 -2.60 -23.58 11.49
N PHE A 383 -2.40 -23.24 10.22
CA PHE A 383 -2.98 -22.05 9.59
C PHE A 383 -3.96 -22.48 8.49
N LEU A 384 -5.25 -22.18 8.68
CA LEU A 384 -6.31 -22.43 7.69
C LEU A 384 -6.82 -21.09 7.17
N SER A 385 -6.88 -20.93 5.86
CA SER A 385 -7.32 -19.69 5.24
C SER A 385 -8.28 -19.95 4.09
N ASN A 386 -9.38 -19.21 4.08
CA ASN A 386 -10.26 -19.11 2.93
C ASN A 386 -9.83 -17.98 1.98
N GLN A 387 -8.76 -17.25 2.29
CA GLN A 387 -8.10 -16.37 1.31
C GLN A 387 -7.10 -17.17 0.46
N TYR A 388 -6.71 -16.64 -0.70
CA TYR A 388 -5.62 -17.20 -1.52
C TYR A 388 -4.27 -16.65 -1.03
N PRO A 389 -3.20 -17.46 -0.95
CA PRO A 389 -1.86 -16.93 -0.69
C PRO A 389 -1.39 -16.14 -1.93
N HIS A 390 -1.52 -14.80 -1.89
CA HIS A 390 -1.18 -13.90 -3.01
C HIS A 390 0.15 -14.25 -3.71
N GLY A 391 0.14 -14.21 -5.05
CA GLY A 391 1.20 -14.77 -5.91
C GLY A 391 2.29 -13.80 -6.37
N ARG A 392 3.37 -14.40 -6.91
CA ARG A 392 4.63 -13.88 -7.49
C ARG A 392 5.65 -13.25 -6.52
N PHE A 393 5.25 -12.75 -5.35
CA PHE A 393 6.17 -12.22 -4.32
C PHE A 393 5.71 -12.51 -2.89
N ASP A 394 5.44 -13.78 -2.55
CA ASP A 394 5.09 -14.32 -1.22
C ASP A 394 4.63 -13.27 -0.18
N SER A 395 3.34 -12.93 -0.16
CA SER A 395 2.77 -11.94 0.78
C SER A 395 3.25 -12.14 2.23
N PRO A 396 3.42 -11.08 3.05
CA PRO A 396 3.68 -11.19 4.49
C PRO A 396 2.80 -12.20 5.22
N VAL A 397 1.52 -12.34 4.83
CA VAL A 397 0.61 -13.34 5.38
C VAL A 397 1.07 -14.76 5.06
N ALA A 398 1.38 -15.06 3.79
CA ALA A 398 1.89 -16.36 3.37
C ALA A 398 3.27 -16.67 3.99
N ALA A 399 4.15 -15.67 4.06
CA ALA A 399 5.46 -15.79 4.69
C ALA A 399 5.33 -16.14 6.18
N LEU A 400 4.47 -15.43 6.92
CA LEU A 400 4.20 -15.74 8.34
C LEU A 400 3.53 -17.10 8.52
N ALA A 401 2.49 -17.39 7.72
CA ALA A 401 1.78 -18.67 7.75
C ALA A 401 2.71 -19.86 7.50
N SER A 402 3.72 -19.73 6.64
CA SER A 402 4.73 -20.77 6.39
C SER A 402 5.52 -21.21 7.64
N GLY A 403 5.48 -20.41 8.71
CA GLY A 403 6.02 -20.77 10.02
C GLY A 403 5.21 -21.85 10.76
N ALA A 404 3.94 -22.05 10.40
CA ALA A 404 3.09 -23.09 10.99
C ALA A 404 3.48 -24.49 10.50
N ASP A 405 3.23 -25.52 11.31
CA ASP A 405 3.52 -26.91 10.94
C ASP A 405 2.66 -27.38 9.75
N LYS A 406 1.45 -26.83 9.61
CA LYS A 406 0.53 -27.15 8.53
C LYS A 406 -0.21 -25.90 8.04
N CYS A 407 -0.18 -25.68 6.73
CA CYS A 407 -0.94 -24.63 6.05
C CYS A 407 -2.02 -25.23 5.15
N ILE A 408 -3.24 -24.73 5.23
CA ILE A 408 -4.37 -25.16 4.41
C ILE A 408 -5.00 -23.91 3.77
N TRP A 409 -4.99 -23.85 2.44
CA TRP A 409 -5.56 -22.75 1.65
C TRP A 409 -6.71 -23.29 0.82
N LEU A 410 -7.92 -22.75 0.99
CA LEU A 410 -9.13 -23.30 0.34
C LEU A 410 -9.40 -22.75 -1.06
N ASN A 411 -8.91 -21.56 -1.35
CA ASN A 411 -9.11 -20.91 -2.65
C ASN A 411 -7.78 -20.81 -3.40
N THR A 412 -7.86 -21.00 -4.72
CA THR A 412 -6.73 -20.81 -5.63
C THR A 412 -6.72 -19.39 -6.20
N MET A 413 -5.64 -19.03 -6.89
CA MET A 413 -5.53 -17.78 -7.63
C MET A 413 -6.69 -17.64 -8.63
N GLU A 414 -7.04 -18.75 -9.30
CA GLU A 414 -8.13 -18.78 -10.27
C GLU A 414 -9.49 -18.50 -9.61
N ASP A 415 -9.73 -19.08 -8.43
CA ASP A 415 -10.97 -18.85 -7.67
C ASP A 415 -11.08 -17.39 -7.24
N PHE A 416 -9.97 -16.75 -6.88
CA PHE A 416 -9.95 -15.33 -6.53
C PHE A 416 -10.17 -14.44 -7.76
N ILE A 417 -9.41 -14.66 -8.85
CA ILE A 417 -9.52 -13.93 -10.12
C ILE A 417 -10.94 -13.97 -10.69
N LEU A 418 -11.61 -15.11 -10.61
CA LEU A 418 -12.95 -15.28 -11.16
C LEU A 418 -14.06 -14.97 -10.16
N TRP A 419 -13.72 -14.43 -8.98
CA TRP A 419 -14.67 -14.16 -7.90
C TRP A 419 -15.52 -15.38 -7.50
N ARG A 420 -14.89 -16.56 -7.55
CA ARG A 420 -15.45 -17.86 -7.18
C ARG A 420 -14.97 -18.35 -5.81
N ALA A 421 -14.32 -17.47 -5.04
CA ALA A 421 -13.96 -17.77 -3.66
C ALA A 421 -15.18 -18.31 -2.91
N ARG A 422 -15.01 -19.48 -2.30
CA ARG A 422 -16.10 -20.17 -1.60
C ARG A 422 -16.51 -19.34 -0.37
N PRO A 423 -17.79 -19.38 0.05
CA PRO A 423 -18.20 -18.82 1.34
C PRO A 423 -17.38 -19.45 2.48
N ASP A 424 -17.15 -18.69 3.55
CA ASP A 424 -16.33 -19.13 4.70
C ASP A 424 -16.85 -20.39 5.41
N GLU A 425 -18.10 -20.80 5.18
CA GLU A 425 -18.62 -22.09 5.61
C GLU A 425 -17.75 -23.28 5.13
N ALA A 426 -17.06 -23.14 4.00
CA ALA A 426 -16.12 -24.15 3.50
C ALA A 426 -14.94 -24.44 4.46
N LEU A 427 -14.65 -23.54 5.42
CA LEU A 427 -13.62 -23.77 6.45
C LEU A 427 -14.06 -24.74 7.54
N LEU A 428 -15.37 -24.95 7.76
CA LEU A 428 -15.87 -25.71 8.91
C LEU A 428 -15.39 -27.17 8.90
N GLU A 429 -15.46 -27.83 7.74
CA GLU A 429 -15.02 -29.21 7.59
C GLU A 429 -13.51 -29.38 7.86
N PRO A 430 -12.59 -28.72 7.13
CA PRO A 430 -11.16 -28.87 7.37
C PRO A 430 -10.74 -28.39 8.76
N PHE A 431 -11.41 -27.38 9.33
CA PHE A 431 -11.19 -26.93 10.70
C PHE A 431 -11.51 -28.02 11.72
N SER A 432 -12.68 -28.66 11.60
CA SER A 432 -13.11 -29.71 12.54
C SER A 432 -12.10 -30.87 12.61
N GLN A 433 -11.44 -31.19 11.49
CA GLN A 433 -10.41 -32.23 11.40
C GLN A 433 -9.11 -31.88 12.14
N GLN A 434 -8.87 -30.61 12.47
CA GLN A 434 -7.67 -30.19 13.22
C GLN A 434 -7.91 -30.14 14.74
N LEU A 435 -9.13 -30.37 15.21
CA LEU A 435 -9.49 -30.30 16.64
C LEU A 435 -9.18 -31.60 17.42
N ASN A 436 -8.13 -32.33 17.03
CA ASN A 436 -7.80 -33.65 17.58
C ASN A 436 -6.44 -33.70 18.32
N SER A 437 -5.69 -32.59 18.36
CA SER A 437 -4.40 -32.53 19.06
C SER A 437 -4.56 -32.27 20.56
N LYS A 438 -3.69 -32.90 21.36
CA LYS A 438 -3.58 -32.64 22.81
C LYS A 438 -3.10 -31.21 23.10
N ARG A 439 -2.30 -30.63 22.20
CA ARG A 439 -1.71 -29.29 22.36
C ARG A 439 -1.55 -28.66 20.99
N ALA A 440 -2.46 -27.75 20.64
CA ALA A 440 -2.44 -27.10 19.34
C ALA A 440 -2.86 -25.63 19.40
N PHE A 441 -2.33 -24.87 18.45
CA PHE A 441 -2.78 -23.54 18.10
C PHE A 441 -3.23 -23.53 16.65
N ILE A 442 -4.45 -23.04 16.42
CA ILE A 442 -5.09 -23.07 15.10
C ILE A 442 -5.51 -21.66 14.74
N VAL A 443 -5.05 -21.17 13.59
CA VAL A 443 -5.52 -19.92 13.00
C VAL A 443 -6.55 -20.23 11.92
N LEU A 444 -7.71 -19.57 11.98
CA LEU A 444 -8.71 -19.52 10.91
C LEU A 444 -8.74 -18.11 10.35
N HIS A 445 -8.41 -17.96 9.08
CA HIS A 445 -8.41 -16.70 8.38
C HIS A 445 -9.58 -16.66 7.39
N LEU A 446 -10.56 -15.80 7.68
CA LEU A 446 -11.81 -15.68 6.93
C LEU A 446 -11.63 -14.79 5.70
N MET A 447 -12.45 -15.00 4.68
CA MET A 447 -12.70 -13.99 3.63
C MET A 447 -13.61 -12.88 4.16
N GLY A 448 -14.41 -13.18 5.19
CA GLY A 448 -15.18 -12.25 6.00
C GLY A 448 -16.06 -11.33 5.17
N ASN A 449 -15.92 -10.03 5.41
CA ASN A 449 -16.73 -8.98 4.83
C ASN A 449 -15.99 -8.24 3.69
N HIS A 450 -14.96 -8.84 3.09
CA HIS A 450 -14.23 -8.26 1.95
C HIS A 450 -15.17 -7.92 0.79
N GLY A 451 -14.88 -6.85 0.06
CA GLY A 451 -15.60 -6.49 -1.17
C GLY A 451 -15.39 -7.51 -2.31
N PRO A 452 -16.33 -7.65 -3.27
CA PRO A 452 -17.72 -7.20 -3.23
C PRO A 452 -18.58 -8.07 -2.29
N TYR A 453 -19.31 -7.44 -1.37
CA TYR A 453 -19.96 -8.11 -0.23
C TYR A 453 -20.98 -9.18 -0.59
N ALA A 454 -21.70 -9.01 -1.71
CA ALA A 454 -22.70 -9.98 -2.17
C ALA A 454 -22.11 -11.34 -2.57
N ARG A 455 -20.78 -11.44 -2.69
CA ARG A 455 -20.05 -12.70 -2.94
C ARG A 455 -19.61 -13.40 -1.65
N ARG A 456 -19.92 -12.85 -0.46
CA ARG A 456 -19.51 -13.42 0.83
C ARG A 456 -20.50 -14.44 1.39
N TYR A 457 -21.71 -14.48 0.84
CA TYR A 457 -22.77 -15.41 1.22
C TYR A 457 -23.40 -16.08 -0.02
N PRO A 458 -24.07 -17.24 0.16
CA PRO A 458 -24.76 -17.92 -0.93
C PRO A 458 -25.86 -17.06 -1.58
N ALA A 459 -26.10 -17.28 -2.87
CA ALA A 459 -27.24 -16.66 -3.56
C ALA A 459 -28.56 -17.00 -2.85
N GLY A 460 -29.43 -16.02 -2.67
CA GLY A 460 -30.70 -16.18 -1.95
C GLY A 460 -30.62 -15.90 -0.44
N PHE A 461 -29.42 -15.81 0.13
CA PHE A 461 -29.27 -15.55 1.56
C PHE A 461 -29.71 -14.12 1.91
N GLY A 462 -30.68 -14.02 2.83
CA GLY A 462 -31.20 -12.74 3.28
C GLY A 462 -32.01 -11.99 2.22
N ASP A 463 -32.56 -12.65 1.19
CA ASP A 463 -33.41 -12.01 0.17
C ASP A 463 -34.69 -11.40 0.76
N ASN A 464 -35.18 -11.94 1.86
CA ASN A 464 -36.30 -11.40 2.63
C ASN A 464 -35.92 -10.18 3.48
N LEU A 465 -34.62 -9.86 3.59
CA LEU A 465 -34.11 -8.71 4.34
C LEU A 465 -33.81 -7.56 3.37
N ALA A 466 -34.49 -6.43 3.56
CA ALA A 466 -34.22 -5.18 2.85
C ALA A 466 -32.97 -4.46 3.39
N TRP A 467 -31.88 -5.21 3.58
CA TRP A 467 -30.61 -4.74 4.15
C TRP A 467 -29.56 -4.56 3.06
N SER A 468 -28.50 -3.80 3.35
CA SER A 468 -27.37 -3.66 2.44
C SER A 468 -26.65 -5.00 2.25
N ALA A 469 -25.93 -5.15 1.14
CA ALA A 469 -25.12 -6.35 0.92
C ALA A 469 -24.03 -6.52 1.99
N TYR A 470 -23.58 -5.44 2.61
CA TYR A 470 -22.61 -5.45 3.71
C TYR A 470 -23.22 -5.97 5.02
N ASP A 471 -24.41 -5.48 5.40
CA ASP A 471 -25.08 -5.96 6.62
C ASP A 471 -25.45 -7.44 6.52
N LYS A 472 -25.84 -7.91 5.32
CA LYS A 472 -26.07 -9.34 5.06
C LYS A 472 -24.80 -10.16 5.18
N SER A 473 -23.64 -9.64 4.75
CA SER A 473 -22.37 -10.36 4.92
C SER A 473 -21.97 -10.44 6.39
N ILE A 474 -22.26 -9.40 7.19
CA ILE A 474 -22.04 -9.45 8.65
C ILE A 474 -22.91 -10.53 9.29
N LEU A 475 -24.20 -10.57 8.96
CA LEU A 475 -25.11 -11.62 9.45
C LEU A 475 -24.64 -13.03 9.07
N TYR A 476 -24.10 -13.19 7.87
CA TYR A 476 -23.56 -14.47 7.43
C TYR A 476 -22.31 -14.88 8.21
N VAL A 477 -21.38 -13.94 8.43
CA VAL A 477 -20.18 -14.17 9.26
C VAL A 477 -20.56 -14.52 10.69
N ASP A 478 -21.53 -13.83 11.29
CA ASP A 478 -22.04 -14.13 12.63
C ASP A 478 -22.59 -15.57 12.74
N GLY A 479 -23.34 -16.03 11.73
CA GLY A 479 -23.80 -17.42 11.66
C GLY A 479 -22.68 -18.45 11.47
N ILE A 480 -21.58 -18.09 10.80
CA ILE A 480 -20.38 -18.94 10.71
C ILE A 480 -19.66 -18.99 12.06
N LEU A 481 -19.55 -17.85 12.76
CA LEU A 481 -18.98 -17.81 14.11
C LEU A 481 -19.79 -18.71 15.06
N GLU A 482 -21.12 -18.69 14.99
CA GLU A 482 -21.97 -19.61 15.76
C GLU A 482 -21.60 -21.08 15.52
N LYS A 483 -21.44 -21.48 14.25
CA LYS A 483 -21.03 -22.85 13.89
C LYS A 483 -19.62 -23.18 14.41
N ILE A 484 -18.66 -22.27 14.27
CA ILE A 484 -17.29 -22.43 14.78
C ILE A 484 -17.31 -22.61 16.29
N PHE A 485 -17.93 -21.70 17.03
CA PHE A 485 -18.00 -21.77 18.49
C PHE A 485 -18.81 -22.98 19.00
N SER A 486 -19.80 -23.46 18.23
CA SER A 486 -20.50 -24.72 18.52
C SER A 486 -19.57 -25.93 18.45
N LEU A 487 -18.69 -26.00 17.45
CA LEU A 487 -17.65 -27.05 17.37
C LEU A 487 -16.66 -26.96 18.55
N LEU A 488 -16.23 -25.74 18.87
CA LEU A 488 -15.30 -25.48 19.96
C LEU A 488 -15.86 -25.87 21.33
N ARG A 489 -17.12 -25.49 21.63
CA ARG A 489 -17.78 -25.82 22.91
C ARG A 489 -17.97 -27.32 23.12
N LYS A 490 -18.15 -28.09 22.04
CA LYS A 490 -18.33 -29.55 22.09
C LYS A 490 -17.03 -30.32 22.30
N ASN A 491 -15.88 -29.66 22.10
CA ASN A 491 -14.58 -30.31 22.19
C ASN A 491 -13.94 -30.11 23.58
N PRO A 492 -13.68 -31.18 24.36
CA PRO A 492 -13.17 -31.06 25.72
C PRO A 492 -11.70 -30.59 25.81
N TYR A 493 -10.95 -30.63 24.71
CA TYR A 493 -9.56 -30.19 24.66
C TYR A 493 -9.43 -28.69 24.36
N VAL A 494 -10.49 -28.03 23.89
CA VAL A 494 -10.47 -26.60 23.60
C VAL A 494 -10.38 -25.81 24.91
N LYS A 495 -9.44 -24.87 24.96
CA LYS A 495 -9.16 -24.03 26.13
C LYS A 495 -9.68 -22.62 25.94
N ALA A 496 -9.32 -21.96 24.86
CA ALA A 496 -9.75 -20.61 24.53
C ALA A 496 -9.85 -20.39 23.03
N ALA A 497 -10.66 -19.40 22.63
CA ALA A 497 -10.65 -18.87 21.28
C ALA A 497 -10.78 -17.34 21.28
N VAL A 498 -10.17 -16.70 20.29
CA VAL A 498 -10.19 -15.25 20.06
C VAL A 498 -10.72 -15.01 18.66
N TYR A 499 -11.85 -14.31 18.54
CA TYR A 499 -12.30 -13.74 17.28
C TYR A 499 -12.01 -12.24 17.28
N LEU A 500 -11.40 -11.75 16.21
CA LEU A 500 -11.27 -10.31 15.93
C LEU A 500 -11.18 -10.08 14.43
N SER A 501 -11.63 -8.91 13.96
CA SER A 501 -11.33 -8.48 12.59
C SER A 501 -9.90 -7.95 12.49
N ASP A 502 -9.30 -8.10 11.31
CA ASP A 502 -8.03 -7.46 10.99
C ASP A 502 -8.17 -5.92 10.96
N HIS A 503 -9.15 -5.42 10.22
CA HIS A 503 -9.59 -4.03 10.19
C HIS A 503 -11.10 -3.98 9.91
N SER A 504 -11.62 -2.76 9.78
CA SER A 504 -13.01 -2.51 9.42
C SER A 504 -13.10 -1.83 8.07
N GLU A 505 -14.31 -1.73 7.54
CA GLU A 505 -14.56 -1.05 6.27
C GLU A 505 -15.80 -0.17 6.36
N LYS A 506 -15.76 0.96 5.65
CA LYS A 506 -16.94 1.80 5.45
C LYS A 506 -17.59 1.41 4.11
N PRO A 507 -18.82 0.86 4.11
CA PRO A 507 -19.44 0.33 2.90
C PRO A 507 -19.57 1.39 1.80
N GLY A 508 -19.13 1.04 0.59
CA GLY A 508 -19.15 1.94 -0.56
C GLY A 508 -18.05 3.01 -0.57
N VAL A 509 -17.22 3.08 0.47
CA VAL A 509 -16.07 4.00 0.58
C VAL A 509 -14.74 3.24 0.65
N GLY A 510 -14.72 2.09 1.31
CA GLY A 510 -13.52 1.27 1.51
C GLY A 510 -12.79 1.58 2.82
N HIS A 511 -11.54 1.13 2.91
CA HIS A 511 -10.69 1.20 4.12
C HIS A 511 -9.31 1.83 3.85
N GLY A 512 -9.21 2.73 2.86
CA GLY A 512 -7.96 3.41 2.52
C GLY A 512 -7.41 4.28 3.65
N ALA A 513 -6.12 4.14 3.97
CA ALA A 513 -5.46 4.91 5.03
C ALA A 513 -5.44 6.43 4.77
N ASP A 514 -5.44 6.82 3.49
CA ASP A 514 -5.55 8.21 3.01
C ASP A 514 -6.88 8.87 3.38
N ALA A 515 -7.89 8.06 3.72
CA ALA A 515 -9.25 8.46 4.06
C ALA A 515 -9.60 8.20 5.52
N TYR A 516 -8.61 7.97 6.38
CA TYR A 516 -8.89 7.43 7.68
C TYR A 516 -9.91 8.27 8.46
N GLU A 517 -10.98 7.57 8.84
CA GLU A 517 -11.95 7.90 9.86
C GLU A 517 -11.82 6.82 10.95
N GLN A 518 -12.08 7.13 12.22
CA GLN A 518 -11.84 6.14 13.29
C GLN A 518 -12.63 4.83 13.09
N GLU A 519 -13.83 4.93 12.51
CA GLU A 519 -14.70 3.79 12.19
C GLU A 519 -13.99 2.67 11.41
N ILE A 520 -13.09 2.97 10.47
CA ILE A 520 -12.42 1.93 9.68
C ILE A 520 -11.32 1.20 10.48
N ALA A 521 -11.02 1.64 11.70
CA ALA A 521 -10.21 0.93 12.66
C ALA A 521 -11.03 0.29 13.80
N GLU A 522 -12.35 0.49 13.87
CA GLU A 522 -13.19 -0.02 14.96
C GLU A 522 -13.69 -1.44 14.70
N ILE A 523 -12.94 -2.42 15.19
CA ILE A 523 -13.16 -3.84 14.92
C ILE A 523 -14.01 -4.53 16.00
N PRO A 524 -14.83 -5.53 15.65
CA PRO A 524 -15.43 -6.41 16.63
C PRO A 524 -14.38 -7.39 17.19
N MET A 525 -14.48 -7.69 18.48
CA MET A 525 -13.65 -8.71 19.12
C MET A 525 -14.44 -9.49 20.19
N LEU A 526 -14.35 -10.82 20.14
CA LEU A 526 -15.02 -11.75 21.05
C LEU A 526 -14.02 -12.78 21.56
N LEU A 527 -13.90 -12.89 22.88
CA LEU A 527 -13.13 -13.92 23.55
C LEU A 527 -14.04 -15.04 24.03
N TYR A 528 -13.52 -16.26 24.02
CA TYR A 528 -14.14 -17.44 24.59
C TYR A 528 -13.15 -18.20 25.47
N LEU A 529 -13.56 -18.53 26.69
CA LEU A 529 -12.84 -19.37 27.64
C LEU A 529 -13.69 -20.60 27.96
N SER A 530 -13.15 -21.78 27.70
CA SER A 530 -13.80 -23.03 28.09
C SER A 530 -13.97 -23.12 29.61
N GLU A 531 -14.95 -23.90 30.07
CA GLU A 531 -15.10 -24.20 31.49
C GLU A 531 -13.82 -24.81 32.09
N SER A 532 -13.11 -25.66 31.35
CA SER A 532 -11.88 -26.29 31.84
C SER A 532 -10.77 -25.26 32.10
N LEU A 533 -10.59 -24.28 31.21
CA LEU A 533 -9.59 -23.22 31.38
C LEU A 533 -9.96 -22.30 32.54
N ARG A 534 -11.24 -21.97 32.70
CA ARG A 534 -11.72 -21.13 33.80
C ARG A 534 -11.50 -21.78 35.17
N LYS A 535 -11.60 -23.10 35.26
CA LYS A 535 -11.25 -23.87 36.47
C LYS A 535 -9.74 -23.94 36.70
N GLU A 536 -8.96 -24.12 35.63
CA GLU A 536 -7.49 -24.19 35.70
C GLU A 536 -6.86 -22.85 36.10
N ARG A 537 -7.48 -21.74 35.68
CA ARG A 537 -7.01 -20.37 35.96
C ARG A 537 -8.14 -19.50 36.53
N PRO A 538 -8.48 -19.68 37.82
CA PRO A 538 -9.44 -18.83 38.49
C PRO A 538 -9.03 -17.35 38.40
N GLY A 539 -10.01 -16.47 38.16
CA GLY A 539 -9.78 -15.01 38.03
C GLY A 539 -9.41 -14.52 36.63
N LEU A 540 -9.06 -15.40 35.68
CA LEU A 540 -8.76 -14.98 34.29
C LEU A 540 -10.00 -14.38 33.60
N GLU A 541 -11.17 -15.02 33.73
CA GLU A 541 -12.43 -14.50 33.17
C GLU A 541 -12.78 -13.14 33.78
N GLU A 542 -12.65 -13.01 35.10
CA GLU A 542 -12.93 -11.75 35.82
C GLU A 542 -12.00 -10.62 35.37
N THR A 543 -10.71 -10.91 35.25
CA THR A 543 -9.70 -9.94 34.77
C THR A 543 -10.05 -9.45 33.36
N LEU A 544 -10.28 -10.37 32.43
CA LEU A 544 -10.61 -10.01 31.05
C LEU A 544 -11.95 -9.26 30.96
N ARG A 545 -12.94 -9.61 31.79
CA ARG A 545 -14.20 -8.86 31.87
C ARG A 545 -14.01 -7.45 32.43
N SER A 546 -13.20 -7.29 33.47
CA SER A 546 -12.88 -5.96 34.03
C SER A 546 -12.13 -5.07 33.03
N ASN A 547 -11.37 -5.68 32.13
CA ASN A 547 -10.62 -5.00 31.07
C ASN A 547 -11.40 -4.90 29.75
N ALA A 548 -12.64 -5.38 29.66
CA ALA A 548 -13.39 -5.46 28.40
C ALA A 548 -13.73 -4.08 27.81
N ASP A 549 -13.80 -3.06 28.67
CA ASP A 549 -14.04 -1.67 28.30
C ASP A 549 -12.74 -0.88 28.08
N CYS A 550 -11.58 -1.47 28.37
CA CYS A 550 -10.29 -0.85 28.08
C CYS A 550 -9.98 -0.89 26.58
N ILE A 551 -9.18 0.06 26.11
CA ILE A 551 -8.76 0.10 24.69
C ILE A 551 -7.81 -1.05 24.42
N PHE A 552 -8.12 -1.84 23.39
CA PHE A 552 -7.25 -2.88 22.86
C PHE A 552 -6.94 -2.59 21.39
N THR A 553 -5.68 -2.69 20.99
CA THR A 553 -5.29 -2.66 19.58
C THR A 553 -4.79 -4.05 19.17
N ASN A 554 -5.17 -4.53 17.98
CA ASN A 554 -4.96 -5.93 17.61
C ASN A 554 -3.50 -6.36 17.40
N ASP A 555 -2.55 -5.42 17.40
CA ASP A 555 -1.11 -5.71 17.53
C ASP A 555 -0.73 -6.32 18.90
N LEU A 556 -1.57 -6.17 19.92
CA LEU A 556 -1.38 -6.78 21.26
C LEU A 556 -1.95 -8.20 21.36
N THR A 557 -2.47 -8.75 20.25
CA THR A 557 -3.02 -10.11 20.19
C THR A 557 -1.95 -11.15 20.46
N PHE A 558 -0.70 -10.89 20.05
CA PHE A 558 0.43 -11.78 20.28
C PHE A 558 0.61 -12.08 21.77
N GLU A 559 0.71 -11.05 22.62
CA GLU A 559 0.85 -11.21 24.06
C GLU A 559 -0.41 -11.84 24.68
N LEU A 560 -1.61 -11.44 24.24
CA LEU A 560 -2.86 -12.05 24.70
C LEU A 560 -2.89 -13.56 24.46
N LEU A 561 -2.47 -14.03 23.28
CA LEU A 561 -2.45 -15.46 22.97
C LEU A 561 -1.47 -16.22 23.86
N LEU A 562 -0.25 -15.70 24.04
CA LEU A 562 0.72 -16.30 24.95
C LEU A 562 0.19 -16.36 26.39
N ASP A 563 -0.47 -15.28 26.82
CA ASP A 563 -1.10 -15.18 28.12
C ASP A 563 -2.22 -16.20 28.29
N LEU A 564 -3.13 -16.35 27.33
CA LEU A 564 -4.20 -17.36 27.37
C LEU A 564 -3.63 -18.78 27.44
N MET A 565 -2.56 -19.05 26.70
CA MET A 565 -1.86 -20.33 26.66
C MET A 565 -1.02 -20.62 27.91
N GLY A 566 -0.88 -19.65 28.83
CA GLY A 566 -0.06 -19.78 30.02
C GLY A 566 1.44 -19.90 29.73
N ILE A 567 1.87 -19.43 28.56
CA ILE A 567 3.28 -19.40 28.17
C ILE A 567 3.99 -18.33 29.01
N LYS A 568 5.12 -18.68 29.62
CA LYS A 568 5.89 -17.73 30.44
C LYS A 568 6.81 -16.94 29.53
N HIS A 569 6.55 -15.64 29.39
CA HIS A 569 7.33 -14.75 28.54
C HIS A 569 7.56 -13.35 29.14
N THR A 570 8.52 -12.62 28.57
CA THR A 570 8.84 -11.23 28.89
C THR A 570 8.53 -10.25 27.75
N PHE A 571 7.83 -10.68 26.70
CA PHE A 571 7.27 -9.77 25.69
C PHE A 571 6.22 -8.81 26.28
N GLY A 572 6.21 -7.57 25.77
CA GLY A 572 5.33 -6.50 26.22
C GLY A 572 5.65 -6.01 27.64
N SER A 573 4.90 -5.01 28.09
CA SER A 573 4.85 -4.61 29.50
C SER A 573 3.57 -5.12 30.17
N PRO A 574 3.51 -5.23 31.51
CA PRO A 574 2.29 -5.60 32.23
C PRO A 574 1.07 -4.71 31.90
N GLN A 575 1.30 -3.46 31.52
CA GLN A 575 0.27 -2.49 31.15
C GLN A 575 -0.30 -2.70 29.74
N THR A 576 0.43 -3.43 28.88
CA THR A 576 -0.01 -3.77 27.51
C THR A 576 -0.62 -5.17 27.40
N ARG A 577 -0.68 -5.93 28.49
CA ARG A 577 -1.16 -7.32 28.53
C ARG A 577 -2.56 -7.42 29.12
N ILE A 578 -3.57 -7.51 28.25
CA ILE A 578 -4.99 -7.41 28.64
C ILE A 578 -5.49 -8.54 29.55
N ALA A 579 -4.78 -9.66 29.59
CA ALA A 579 -5.07 -10.78 30.49
C ALA A 579 -4.52 -10.59 31.92
N LEU A 580 -3.88 -9.44 32.22
CA LEU A 580 -3.37 -9.10 33.54
C LEU A 580 -4.21 -8.01 34.22
N PRO A 581 -4.35 -8.03 35.56
CA PRO A 581 -5.07 -6.98 36.31
C PRO A 581 -4.43 -5.59 36.20
N SER A 582 -3.14 -5.53 35.87
CA SER A 582 -2.38 -4.30 35.68
C SER A 582 -2.55 -3.67 34.31
N TYR A 583 -3.39 -4.24 33.44
CA TYR A 583 -3.63 -3.70 32.12
C TYR A 583 -4.19 -2.30 32.20
N ASP A 584 -3.54 -1.37 31.52
CA ASP A 584 -3.93 0.04 31.51
C ASP A 584 -3.38 0.66 30.23
N MET A 585 -4.15 0.57 29.14
CA MET A 585 -3.85 1.25 27.89
C MET A 585 -4.59 2.58 27.87
N PRO A 586 -3.92 3.71 28.14
CA PRO A 586 -4.60 4.98 28.24
C PRO A 586 -4.90 5.55 26.83
N PHE A 587 -6.03 6.25 26.72
CA PHE A 587 -6.53 6.85 25.49
C PHE A 587 -5.51 7.72 24.75
N ASP A 588 -4.70 8.48 25.49
CA ASP A 588 -3.70 9.40 24.94
C ASP A 588 -2.49 8.67 24.31
N LYS A 589 -2.28 7.41 24.68
CA LYS A 589 -1.23 6.54 24.12
C LYS A 589 -1.72 5.63 23.02
N ALA A 590 -3.01 5.32 22.93
CA ALA A 590 -3.54 4.43 21.91
C ALA A 590 -3.29 4.95 20.47
N ARG A 591 -2.86 4.07 19.57
CA ARG A 591 -2.46 4.41 18.20
C ARG A 591 -3.04 3.43 17.17
N THR A 592 -3.04 3.88 15.93
CA THR A 592 -3.32 3.10 14.72
C THR A 592 -2.45 3.64 13.57
N LEU A 593 -2.56 3.04 12.39
CA LEU A 593 -1.67 3.28 11.24
C LEU A 593 -0.19 3.10 11.63
N LEU A 594 0.12 2.00 12.31
CA LEU A 594 1.46 1.65 12.80
C LEU A 594 2.10 2.76 13.65
N GLY A 595 1.31 3.40 14.51
CA GLY A 595 1.78 4.48 15.38
C GLY A 595 1.63 5.89 14.80
N ALA A 596 1.33 6.03 13.49
CA ALA A 596 1.27 7.34 12.83
C ALA A 596 0.06 8.19 13.27
N ARG A 597 -1.02 7.55 13.74
CA ARG A 597 -2.25 8.25 14.13
C ARG A 597 -2.70 7.90 15.54
N LYS A 598 -3.14 8.91 16.30
CA LYS A 598 -3.79 8.72 17.60
C LYS A 598 -5.26 8.34 17.40
N LEU A 599 -5.78 7.44 18.24
CA LEU A 599 -7.21 7.20 18.33
C LEU A 599 -7.90 8.39 19.04
N ASP A 600 -9.08 8.77 18.58
CA ASP A 600 -9.89 9.84 19.15
C ASP A 600 -10.67 9.35 20.38
N GLY A 601 -10.07 9.55 21.57
CA GLY A 601 -10.71 9.23 22.83
C GLY A 601 -12.01 10.00 23.12
N ALA A 602 -12.30 11.12 22.45
CA ALA A 602 -13.57 11.84 22.62
C ALA A 602 -14.71 11.19 21.81
N GLU A 603 -14.40 10.55 20.69
CA GLU A 603 -15.36 9.71 19.96
C GLU A 603 -15.68 8.43 20.74
N ILE A 604 -14.66 7.80 21.33
CA ILE A 604 -14.83 6.57 22.12
C ILE A 604 -15.67 6.81 23.37
N ARG A 605 -15.48 7.94 24.07
CA ARG A 605 -16.25 8.29 25.28
C ARG A 605 -17.70 8.72 25.03
N ARG A 606 -18.06 9.07 23.79
CA ARG A 606 -19.42 9.56 23.43
C ARG A 606 -20.38 8.42 23.11
N ARG A 607 -19.87 7.22 22.88
CA ARG A 607 -20.62 5.99 22.57
C ARG A 607 -20.63 5.09 23.80
#